data_AF-A0A9P3MWA9-F1
#
_entry.id   AF-A0A9P3MWA9-F1
#
_cell.length_a   1.000
_cell.length_b   1.000
_cell.length_c   1.000
_cell.angle_alpha   90.00
_cell.angle_beta   90.00
_cell.angle_gamma   90.00
#
_symmetry.space_group_name_H-M   'P 1'
#
loop_
_entity.id
_entity.type
_entity.pdbx_description
1 polymer ?
#
loop_
_entity_poly.entity_id
_entity_poly.type
_entity_poly.pdbx_seq_one_letter_code
_entity_poly.pdbx_strand_id
1 'polypeptide(L)'
;MPNSDISASGGGTDWLSTAVLVAGGTAAVAATFYLVLKPLYERFLRRDVPFGPETHPVIKLLLRRRPVHASHRGGARAWPENTMLAYRSAAAVDAAAVDAAAVDAAAVDAAAVDAAGSSALGSASAVAVNSSRARSGCTSRLSGDGFAPGEEAGVGRHSDAADAAAAGRASDDSPAVAAVPLLRTQLLEVDVQLTKDQQLVLIHNVTVDDTTDGSGLVESYTLEELRSLDAGYHFTRDGGKTFPYRGKGLQIPTLKEVFDEFAGYKDLVFYLDFKLPKAVAPTLEMVREYGLEQRILMGAVPPIANREVLRLKPKFVPATPDLHSMILMYICYVVGILWLIPMRHEMVGTTAYRWGYKVLNRDFVAAFHKRGRWVSVFGDYIDHKEGQEECIAMGCDMLFSDRPDILHDTISMLQS
;
A
#
# COMPACT_ATOMS: atom_id res chain seq x y z
N MET A 1 18.89 40.21 -90.84
CA MET A 1 17.78 39.45 -90.26
C MET A 1 17.95 39.44 -88.75
N PRO A 2 17.05 40.11 -88.00
CA PRO A 2 17.06 40.15 -86.53
C PRO A 2 15.97 39.22 -85.96
N ASN A 3 16.12 38.79 -84.69
CA ASN A 3 15.02 38.72 -83.70
C ASN A 3 15.54 38.12 -82.39
N SER A 4 15.57 38.93 -81.35
CA SER A 4 15.57 38.48 -79.96
C SER A 4 14.74 39.45 -79.14
N ASP A 5 13.44 39.18 -79.08
CA ASP A 5 12.50 39.70 -78.08
C ASP A 5 11.73 38.50 -77.54
N ILE A 6 11.93 38.15 -76.26
CA ILE A 6 10.92 37.40 -75.50
C ILE A 6 10.72 38.12 -74.17
N SER A 7 9.53 38.70 -74.10
CA SER A 7 8.86 39.37 -73.00
C SER A 7 8.66 38.47 -71.78
N ALA A 8 8.80 39.08 -70.60
CA ALA A 8 8.23 38.60 -69.36
C ALA A 8 6.69 38.52 -69.44
N SER A 9 6.11 37.41 -68.98
CA SER A 9 4.73 37.39 -68.50
C SER A 9 4.66 36.50 -67.26
N GLY A 10 4.12 37.08 -66.18
CA GLY A 10 4.07 36.50 -64.85
C GLY A 10 3.01 35.41 -64.71
N GLY A 11 3.38 34.37 -63.98
CA GLY A 11 2.50 33.35 -63.43
C GLY A 11 2.94 33.04 -62.01
N GLY A 12 2.77 34.01 -61.10
CA GLY A 12 2.98 33.81 -59.67
C GLY A 12 1.86 32.93 -59.12
N THR A 13 2.14 31.64 -58.92
CA THR A 13 1.27 30.77 -58.15
C THR A 13 1.32 31.21 -56.69
N ASP A 14 0.16 31.54 -56.14
CA ASP A 14 0.00 32.04 -54.78
C ASP A 14 0.14 30.89 -53.76
N TRP A 15 1.38 30.66 -53.34
CA TRP A 15 1.76 29.61 -52.38
C TRP A 15 1.10 29.81 -51.00
N LEU A 16 0.78 31.05 -50.64
CA LEU A 16 0.12 31.38 -49.37
C LEU A 16 -1.33 30.87 -49.36
N SER A 17 -2.06 31.03 -50.47
CA SER A 17 -3.42 30.52 -50.61
C SER A 17 -3.50 28.98 -50.53
N THR A 18 -2.52 28.29 -51.12
CA THR A 18 -2.45 26.81 -51.07
C THR A 18 -2.05 26.31 -49.67
N ALA A 19 -1.11 26.98 -48.99
CA ALA A 19 -0.71 26.64 -47.63
C ALA A 19 -1.83 26.86 -46.60
N VAL A 20 -2.62 27.93 -46.74
CA VAL A 20 -3.79 28.22 -45.88
C VAL A 20 -4.91 27.19 -46.08
N LEU A 21 -5.14 26.71 -47.31
CA LEU A 21 -6.14 25.66 -47.58
C LEU A 21 -5.74 24.30 -46.96
N VAL A 22 -4.46 23.94 -47.03
CA VAL A 22 -3.93 22.69 -46.45
C VAL A 22 -3.90 22.75 -44.91
N ALA A 23 -3.52 23.90 -44.33
CA ALA A 23 -3.57 24.12 -42.89
C ALA A 23 -5.01 24.15 -42.35
N GLY A 24 -5.95 24.78 -43.08
CA GLY A 24 -7.37 24.78 -42.76
C GLY A 24 -8.02 23.39 -42.88
N GLY A 25 -7.63 22.61 -43.89
CA GLY A 25 -8.09 21.24 -44.08
C GLY A 25 -7.57 20.26 -43.01
N THR A 26 -6.31 20.38 -42.61
CA THR A 26 -5.73 19.55 -41.53
C THR A 26 -6.30 19.91 -40.17
N ALA A 27 -6.51 21.20 -39.87
CA ALA A 27 -7.19 21.63 -38.65
C ALA A 27 -8.67 21.21 -38.62
N ALA A 28 -9.38 21.27 -39.74
CA ALA A 28 -10.77 20.81 -39.85
C ALA A 28 -10.89 19.29 -39.75
N VAL A 29 -9.96 18.53 -40.34
CA VAL A 29 -9.90 17.06 -40.19
C VAL A 29 -9.56 16.69 -38.75
N ALA A 30 -8.57 17.34 -38.12
CA ALA A 30 -8.23 17.11 -36.72
C ALA A 30 -9.38 17.50 -35.78
N ALA A 31 -10.09 18.60 -36.04
CA ALA A 31 -11.27 19.02 -35.29
C ALA A 31 -12.45 18.06 -35.49
N THR A 32 -12.64 17.52 -36.70
CA THR A 32 -13.68 16.53 -36.98
C THR A 32 -13.34 15.19 -36.33
N PHE A 33 -12.08 14.76 -36.40
CA PHE A 33 -11.57 13.57 -35.71
C PHE A 33 -11.74 13.74 -34.20
N TYR A 34 -11.41 14.91 -33.66
CA TYR A 34 -11.60 15.26 -32.25
C TYR A 34 -13.09 15.29 -31.87
N LEU A 35 -13.98 15.85 -32.67
CA LEU A 35 -15.42 15.93 -32.36
C LEU A 35 -16.15 14.59 -32.52
N VAL A 36 -15.70 13.71 -33.42
CA VAL A 36 -16.23 12.35 -33.58
C VAL A 36 -15.68 11.41 -32.50
N LEU A 37 -14.39 11.54 -32.17
CA LEU A 37 -13.78 10.74 -31.13
C LEU A 37 -14.08 11.24 -29.73
N LYS A 38 -14.34 12.53 -29.49
CA LYS A 38 -14.59 13.09 -28.15
C LYS A 38 -15.78 12.43 -27.44
N PRO A 39 -16.95 12.20 -28.06
CA PRO A 39 -18.04 11.46 -27.42
C PRO A 39 -17.70 9.99 -27.15
N LEU A 40 -16.97 9.33 -28.08
CA LEU A 40 -16.46 7.96 -27.89
C LEU A 40 -15.42 7.90 -26.77
N TYR A 41 -14.57 8.90 -26.69
CA TYR A 41 -13.51 9.14 -25.71
C TYR A 41 -14.08 9.43 -24.33
N GLU A 42 -15.06 10.32 -24.22
CA GLU A 42 -15.78 10.59 -22.97
C GLU A 42 -16.56 9.35 -22.49
N ARG A 43 -17.11 8.55 -23.42
CA ARG A 43 -17.74 7.26 -23.09
C ARG A 43 -16.72 6.19 -22.69
N PHE A 44 -15.49 6.29 -23.17
CA PHE A 44 -14.39 5.38 -22.82
C PHE A 44 -13.71 5.77 -21.49
N LEU A 45 -13.52 7.07 -21.20
CA LEU A 45 -13.02 7.59 -19.92
C LEU A 45 -13.96 7.29 -18.75
N ARG A 46 -15.26 7.10 -18.99
CA ARG A 46 -16.20 6.56 -17.99
C ARG A 46 -15.85 5.13 -17.53
N ARG A 47 -14.82 4.50 -18.09
CA ARG A 47 -14.30 3.19 -17.65
C ARG A 47 -13.15 3.30 -16.65
N ASP A 48 -12.58 4.50 -16.43
CA ASP A 48 -11.58 4.67 -15.38
C ASP A 48 -12.27 4.47 -14.02
N VAL A 49 -11.62 3.71 -13.15
CA VAL A 49 -12.13 3.53 -11.79
C VAL A 49 -12.05 4.87 -11.05
N PRO A 50 -13.15 5.39 -10.46
CA PRO A 50 -13.09 6.62 -9.68
C PRO A 50 -12.04 6.49 -8.57
N PHE A 51 -11.24 7.52 -8.33
CA PHE A 51 -10.21 7.47 -7.29
C PHE A 51 -10.08 8.82 -6.59
N GLY A 52 -9.94 8.78 -5.26
CA GLY A 52 -9.87 9.96 -4.41
C GLY A 52 -10.44 9.71 -3.02
N PRO A 53 -10.32 10.70 -2.11
CA PRO A 53 -10.74 10.58 -0.72
C PRO A 53 -12.23 10.28 -0.55
N GLU A 54 -13.09 10.72 -1.48
CA GLU A 54 -14.53 10.46 -1.40
C GLU A 54 -14.92 9.03 -1.75
N THR A 55 -14.08 8.33 -2.51
CA THR A 55 -14.33 6.94 -2.93
C THR A 55 -13.49 5.94 -2.16
N HIS A 56 -12.39 6.37 -1.53
CA HIS A 56 -11.41 5.52 -0.86
C HIS A 56 -11.05 6.11 0.53
N PRO A 57 -11.62 5.57 1.63
CA PRO A 57 -11.34 6.05 2.98
C PRO A 57 -9.85 6.02 3.34
N VAL A 58 -9.11 5.01 2.88
CA VAL A 58 -7.67 4.89 3.11
C VAL A 58 -6.89 6.08 2.55
N ILE A 59 -7.38 6.69 1.46
CA ILE A 59 -6.75 7.87 0.86
C ILE A 59 -6.92 9.10 1.75
N LYS A 60 -8.06 9.25 2.46
CA LYS A 60 -8.24 10.32 3.45
C LYS A 60 -7.19 10.20 4.56
N LEU A 61 -6.87 8.98 4.97
CA LEU A 61 -5.85 8.73 5.98
C LEU A 61 -4.44 9.05 5.45
N LEU A 62 -4.10 8.55 4.27
CA LEU A 62 -2.79 8.74 3.65
C LEU A 62 -2.50 10.20 3.28
N LEU A 63 -3.52 11.00 2.94
CA LEU A 63 -3.36 12.42 2.61
C LEU A 63 -2.90 13.30 3.78
N ARG A 64 -2.97 12.82 5.03
CA ARG A 64 -2.53 13.58 6.21
C ARG A 64 -1.04 13.90 6.21
N ARG A 65 -0.22 13.10 5.52
CA ARG A 65 1.21 13.33 5.36
C ARG A 65 1.61 12.92 3.94
N ARG A 66 2.18 13.86 3.19
CA ARG A 66 2.59 13.64 1.79
C ARG A 66 4.07 14.02 1.59
N PRO A 67 4.79 13.26 0.75
CA PRO A 67 4.36 12.00 0.10
C PRO A 67 4.16 10.88 1.14
N VAL A 68 3.49 9.78 0.77
CA VAL A 68 3.27 8.65 1.66
C VAL A 68 4.57 7.87 1.86
N HIS A 69 4.92 7.62 3.13
CA HIS A 69 6.02 6.74 3.49
C HIS A 69 5.51 5.32 3.57
N ALA A 70 6.06 4.44 2.74
CA ALA A 70 5.81 3.02 2.79
C ALA A 70 7.12 2.28 3.05
N SER A 71 7.12 1.38 4.04
CA SER A 71 8.24 0.47 4.26
C SER A 71 8.04 -0.76 3.38
N HIS A 72 8.88 -0.92 2.38
CA HIS A 72 8.88 -2.09 1.50
C HIS A 72 9.41 -3.29 2.27
N ARG A 73 8.56 -4.30 2.47
CA ARG A 73 8.81 -5.55 3.20
C ARG A 73 9.26 -5.33 4.65
N GLY A 74 8.81 -4.24 5.26
CA GLY A 74 9.29 -3.78 6.58
C GLY A 74 10.65 -3.08 6.57
N GLY A 75 11.19 -2.75 5.40
CA GLY A 75 12.48 -2.09 5.21
C GLY A 75 13.62 -3.07 4.95
N ALA A 76 13.60 -3.77 3.81
CA ALA A 76 14.47 -4.92 3.53
C ALA A 76 15.99 -4.65 3.56
N ARG A 77 16.41 -3.38 3.43
CA ARG A 77 17.82 -2.96 3.54
C ARG A 77 18.17 -2.42 4.92
N ALA A 78 17.16 -2.13 5.74
CA ALA A 78 17.32 -1.73 7.13
C ALA A 78 17.26 -2.94 8.07
N TRP A 79 16.35 -3.89 7.87
CA TRP A 79 16.15 -5.04 8.76
C TRP A 79 15.83 -6.32 7.97
N PRO A 80 15.94 -7.52 8.60
CA PRO A 80 15.55 -8.78 7.97
C PRO A 80 14.12 -8.72 7.45
N GLU A 81 13.96 -8.75 6.13
CA GLU A 81 12.69 -8.46 5.46
C GLU A 81 11.57 -9.41 5.90
N ASN A 82 10.34 -8.90 5.91
CA ASN A 82 9.14 -9.65 6.31
C ASN A 82 9.24 -10.36 7.67
N THR A 83 9.94 -9.79 8.65
CA THR A 83 9.96 -10.27 10.05
C THR A 83 9.18 -9.33 10.97
N MET A 84 8.73 -9.82 12.14
CA MET A 84 8.14 -8.93 13.16
C MET A 84 9.11 -7.84 13.60
N LEU A 85 10.42 -8.14 13.63
CA LEU A 85 11.45 -7.15 13.91
C LEU A 85 11.40 -6.01 12.88
N ALA A 86 11.38 -6.32 11.58
CA ALA A 86 11.33 -5.30 10.53
C ALA A 86 10.05 -4.45 10.63
N TYR A 87 8.88 -5.07 10.81
CA TYR A 87 7.63 -4.33 10.94
C TYR A 87 7.58 -3.43 12.18
N ARG A 88 8.02 -3.93 13.34
CA ARG A 88 8.16 -3.12 14.57
C ARG A 88 9.08 -1.94 14.35
N SER A 89 10.21 -2.18 13.70
CA SER A 89 11.23 -1.15 13.44
C SER A 89 10.74 -0.06 12.48
N ALA A 90 10.02 -0.47 11.43
CA ALA A 90 9.44 0.44 10.45
C ALA A 90 8.27 1.24 11.02
N ALA A 91 7.43 0.63 11.86
CA ALA A 91 6.29 1.28 12.50
C ALA A 91 6.68 2.15 13.69
N ALA A 92 7.85 1.91 14.32
CA ALA A 92 8.24 2.55 15.57
C ALA A 92 8.03 4.06 15.57
N VAL A 93 7.48 4.56 16.67
CA VAL A 93 7.27 5.99 16.94
C VAL A 93 8.57 6.64 17.44
N ASP A 94 9.40 5.88 18.15
CA ASP A 94 10.66 6.34 18.74
C ASP A 94 11.81 5.39 18.40
N ALA A 95 12.92 5.95 17.90
CA ALA A 95 14.09 5.23 17.41
C ALA A 95 14.77 4.40 18.50
N ALA A 96 14.71 4.88 19.75
CA ALA A 96 15.49 4.33 20.86
C ALA A 96 14.94 3.00 21.42
N ALA A 97 13.68 2.66 21.16
CA ALA A 97 13.03 1.48 21.74
C ALA A 97 13.28 0.18 20.95
N VAL A 98 13.67 0.29 19.68
CA VAL A 98 13.70 -0.85 18.74
C VAL A 98 14.98 -1.69 18.87
N ASP A 99 16.14 -1.04 18.98
CA ASP A 99 17.43 -1.73 19.12
C ASP A 99 17.55 -2.46 20.48
N ALA A 100 16.84 -2.00 21.52
CA ALA A 100 16.77 -2.69 22.82
C ALA A 100 15.83 -3.91 22.80
N ALA A 101 14.67 -3.80 22.13
CA ALA A 101 13.68 -4.89 22.06
C ALA A 101 14.12 -6.06 21.16
N ALA A 102 14.95 -5.81 20.15
CA ALA A 102 15.52 -6.85 19.28
C ALA A 102 16.48 -7.80 20.02
N VAL A 103 17.10 -7.33 21.12
CA VAL A 103 17.99 -8.13 21.96
C VAL A 103 17.19 -8.92 23.01
N ASP A 104 16.06 -8.38 23.49
CA ASP A 104 15.22 -9.03 24.51
C ASP A 104 14.24 -10.07 23.94
N ALA A 105 13.69 -9.90 22.73
CA ALA A 105 12.73 -10.87 22.17
C ALA A 105 13.34 -12.27 21.99
N ALA A 106 14.64 -12.37 21.72
CA ALA A 106 15.37 -13.64 21.67
C ALA A 106 15.56 -14.29 23.06
N ALA A 107 15.44 -13.52 24.15
CA ALA A 107 15.55 -14.02 25.52
C ALA A 107 14.22 -14.53 26.09
N VAL A 108 13.08 -13.99 25.62
CA VAL A 108 11.75 -14.37 26.15
C VAL A 108 11.32 -15.77 25.67
N ASP A 109 11.67 -16.18 24.45
CA ASP A 109 11.36 -17.53 23.94
C ASP A 109 12.32 -18.62 24.46
N ALA A 110 13.58 -18.27 24.75
CA ALA A 110 14.53 -19.22 25.35
C ALA A 110 14.09 -19.65 26.77
N ALA A 111 13.45 -18.76 27.53
CA ALA A 111 12.94 -19.05 28.87
C ALA A 111 11.71 -19.98 28.87
N ALA A 112 10.94 -20.03 27.76
CA ALA A 112 9.80 -20.92 27.63
C ALA A 112 10.22 -22.39 27.32
N VAL A 113 11.40 -22.59 26.73
CA VAL A 113 11.93 -23.93 26.43
C VAL A 113 12.65 -24.55 27.63
N ASP A 114 13.31 -23.76 28.47
CA ASP A 114 14.00 -24.26 29.68
C ASP A 114 13.04 -24.65 30.82
N ALA A 115 11.79 -24.17 30.81
CA ALA A 115 10.78 -24.55 31.80
C ALA A 115 10.16 -25.95 31.56
N ALA A 116 10.39 -26.56 30.39
CA ALA A 116 9.85 -27.88 30.04
C ALA A 116 10.89 -29.02 30.10
N GLY A 117 12.14 -28.73 30.47
CA GLY A 117 13.27 -29.65 30.38
C GLY A 117 13.83 -30.14 31.71
N SER A 118 13.00 -30.55 32.68
CA SER A 118 13.50 -31.26 33.88
C SER A 118 12.43 -32.10 34.57
N SER A 119 12.17 -33.31 34.03
CA SER A 119 11.98 -34.52 34.86
C SER A 119 11.87 -35.78 33.98
N ALA A 120 12.93 -36.57 34.06
CA ALA A 120 13.14 -37.99 33.72
C ALA A 120 11.95 -38.89 33.30
N LEU A 121 12.17 -39.58 32.16
CA LEU A 121 12.18 -41.04 31.96
C LEU A 121 11.21 -41.94 32.77
N GLY A 122 10.35 -42.68 32.06
CA GLY A 122 9.68 -43.87 32.61
C GLY A 122 8.60 -44.52 31.72
N SER A 123 9.04 -45.28 30.72
CA SER A 123 8.40 -46.50 30.14
C SER A 123 6.86 -46.68 30.03
N ALA A 124 6.44 -46.86 28.77
CA ALA A 124 5.65 -47.98 28.21
C ALA A 124 4.14 -48.20 28.48
N SER A 125 3.46 -48.40 27.34
CA SER A 125 2.30 -49.26 27.04
C SER A 125 0.85 -48.80 27.33
N ALA A 126 0.16 -48.55 26.20
CA ALA A 126 -1.15 -49.06 25.78
C ALA A 126 -2.33 -49.11 26.77
N VAL A 127 -3.46 -48.50 26.36
CA VAL A 127 -4.75 -49.17 26.05
C VAL A 127 -5.83 -48.10 25.82
N ALA A 128 -6.60 -48.27 24.75
CA ALA A 128 -7.79 -47.50 24.42
C ALA A 128 -8.98 -47.91 25.29
N VAL A 129 -9.83 -46.96 25.74
CA VAL A 129 -11.29 -47.14 25.87
C VAL A 129 -12.02 -45.78 25.75
N ASN A 130 -13.09 -45.83 24.97
CA ASN A 130 -14.15 -44.87 24.65
C ASN A 130 -15.06 -44.51 25.84
N SER A 131 -15.65 -43.29 25.90
CA SER A 131 -17.07 -43.10 26.30
C SER A 131 -17.58 -41.64 26.22
N SER A 132 -18.51 -41.44 25.29
CA SER A 132 -19.83 -40.78 25.38
C SER A 132 -20.18 -39.70 26.44
N ARG A 133 -20.75 -38.59 25.91
CA ARG A 133 -21.99 -37.85 26.30
C ARG A 133 -22.30 -37.61 27.79
N ALA A 134 -22.61 -36.34 28.12
CA ALA A 134 -23.95 -35.92 28.60
C ALA A 134 -24.12 -34.39 28.64
N ARG A 135 -25.32 -33.93 28.25
CA ARG A 135 -25.88 -32.58 28.46
C ARG A 135 -26.66 -32.54 29.78
N SER A 136 -26.70 -31.39 30.44
CA SER A 136 -27.87 -30.80 31.15
C SER A 136 -27.48 -29.35 31.50
N GLY A 137 -28.27 -28.29 31.38
CA GLY A 137 -29.72 -28.17 31.31
C GLY A 137 -30.29 -27.90 32.70
N CYS A 138 -30.34 -26.64 33.15
CA CYS A 138 -31.26 -26.24 34.22
C CYS A 138 -31.65 -24.76 34.11
N THR A 139 -32.94 -24.52 34.30
CA THR A 139 -33.71 -23.27 34.19
C THR A 139 -34.36 -22.96 35.53
N SER A 140 -34.49 -21.69 35.90
CA SER A 140 -35.60 -21.10 36.69
C SER A 140 -35.41 -19.57 36.65
N ARG A 141 -36.30 -18.75 36.07
CA ARG A 141 -37.64 -18.25 36.50
C ARG A 141 -37.67 -17.69 37.93
N LEU A 142 -38.01 -16.40 38.03
CA LEU A 142 -39.25 -15.82 38.63
C LEU A 142 -39.07 -14.28 38.69
N SER A 143 -39.80 -13.49 37.87
CA SER A 143 -41.01 -12.69 38.21
C SER A 143 -40.73 -11.52 39.16
N GLY A 144 -41.22 -10.29 38.98
CA GLY A 144 -42.17 -9.70 38.04
C GLY A 144 -42.41 -8.21 38.38
N ASP A 145 -43.08 -7.51 37.46
CA ASP A 145 -43.99 -6.36 37.65
C ASP A 145 -43.45 -5.03 38.24
N GLY A 146 -43.76 -3.82 37.74
CA GLY A 146 -44.64 -3.38 36.66
C GLY A 146 -44.78 -1.83 36.64
N PHE A 147 -45.11 -1.29 35.45
CA PHE A 147 -46.01 -0.15 35.15
C PHE A 147 -45.74 1.31 35.66
N ALA A 148 -45.14 2.14 34.77
CA ALA A 148 -45.66 3.36 34.05
C ALA A 148 -46.75 4.30 34.65
N PRO A 149 -47.07 5.49 34.06
CA PRO A 149 -46.32 6.52 33.27
C PRO A 149 -46.67 8.01 33.59
N GLY A 150 -45.99 8.97 32.92
CA GLY A 150 -46.61 10.20 32.35
C GLY A 150 -46.31 11.56 32.98
N GLU A 151 -45.80 12.53 32.20
CA GLU A 151 -46.50 13.79 31.85
C GLU A 151 -45.69 14.69 30.89
N GLU A 152 -46.42 15.42 30.05
CA GLU A 152 -45.97 16.28 28.94
C GLU A 152 -45.84 17.78 29.31
N ALA A 153 -45.12 18.50 28.44
CA ALA A 153 -45.38 19.86 27.93
C ALA A 153 -45.02 21.11 28.77
N GLY A 154 -44.34 22.05 28.10
CA GLY A 154 -44.20 23.45 28.51
C GLY A 154 -43.44 24.30 27.48
N VAL A 155 -44.17 25.15 26.75
CA VAL A 155 -43.72 26.06 25.68
C VAL A 155 -43.56 27.50 26.20
N GLY A 156 -42.61 28.27 25.63
CA GLY A 156 -42.59 29.75 25.61
C GLY A 156 -41.32 30.37 26.23
N ARG A 157 -40.79 31.54 25.85
CA ARG A 157 -40.95 32.51 24.74
C ARG A 157 -39.78 33.53 24.88
N HIS A 158 -39.53 34.30 23.83
CA HIS A 158 -38.47 35.31 23.59
C HIS A 158 -38.35 36.50 24.57
N SER A 159 -37.26 37.28 24.34
CA SER A 159 -36.93 38.69 24.70
C SER A 159 -35.86 38.80 25.81
N ASP A 160 -34.76 39.58 25.74
CA ASP A 160 -34.45 40.84 25.07
C ASP A 160 -32.94 41.03 24.81
N ALA A 161 -32.61 41.98 23.93
CA ALA A 161 -31.28 42.51 23.67
C ALA A 161 -30.87 43.57 24.72
N ALA A 162 -29.58 43.63 25.07
CA ALA A 162 -28.93 44.83 25.59
C ALA A 162 -27.40 44.77 25.39
N ASP A 163 -26.88 45.83 24.77
CA ASP A 163 -25.49 46.10 24.46
C ASP A 163 -24.62 46.47 25.68
N ALA A 164 -23.31 46.30 25.47
CA ALA A 164 -22.17 47.02 26.06
C ALA A 164 -21.77 46.75 27.53
N ALA A 165 -20.67 46.02 27.72
CA ALA A 165 -19.35 46.62 27.96
C ALA A 165 -18.31 45.61 28.48
N ALA A 166 -17.10 45.72 27.90
CA ALA A 166 -15.79 45.42 28.49
C ALA A 166 -15.33 43.96 28.73
N ALA A 167 -14.24 43.65 28.01
CA ALA A 167 -13.06 42.91 28.47
C ALA A 167 -13.26 41.46 28.96
N GLY A 168 -13.11 40.51 28.04
CA GLY A 168 -12.91 39.10 28.37
C GLY A 168 -12.21 38.38 27.22
N ARG A 169 -11.03 37.82 27.52
CA ARG A 169 -10.29 36.91 26.64
C ARG A 169 -11.23 35.80 26.16
N ALA A 170 -11.43 35.68 24.85
CA ALA A 170 -11.96 34.45 24.27
C ALA A 170 -10.77 33.53 24.01
N SER A 171 -10.61 32.52 24.87
CA SER A 171 -9.87 31.31 24.56
C SER A 171 -10.55 30.64 23.37
N ASP A 172 -9.82 30.51 22.27
CA ASP A 172 -10.15 29.54 21.24
C ASP A 172 -9.79 28.16 21.81
N ASP A 173 -10.70 27.63 22.65
CA ASP A 173 -10.66 26.24 23.12
C ASP A 173 -11.13 25.31 22.00
N SER A 174 -10.42 25.34 20.87
CA SER A 174 -10.33 24.19 19.99
C SER A 174 -9.50 23.16 20.75
N PRO A 175 -10.02 21.96 21.07
CA PRO A 175 -9.21 20.95 21.74
C PRO A 175 -8.01 20.69 20.85
N ALA A 176 -6.81 21.04 21.36
CA ALA A 176 -5.56 20.67 20.75
C ALA A 176 -5.66 19.20 20.41
N VAL A 177 -5.68 18.88 19.11
CA VAL A 177 -5.63 17.51 18.62
C VAL A 177 -4.39 16.93 19.27
N ALA A 178 -4.59 16.08 20.29
CA ALA A 178 -3.50 15.44 20.99
C ALA A 178 -2.60 14.84 19.91
N ALA A 179 -1.35 15.29 19.86
CA ALA A 179 -0.40 14.88 18.84
C ALA A 179 -0.35 13.36 18.84
N VAL A 180 -0.98 12.74 17.85
CA VAL A 180 -0.93 11.30 17.68
C VAL A 180 0.56 10.99 17.47
N PRO A 181 1.12 10.03 18.22
CA PRO A 181 2.52 9.71 18.06
C PRO A 181 2.80 9.35 16.60
N LEU A 182 3.64 10.15 15.94
CA LEU A 182 3.90 10.02 14.52
C LEU A 182 4.72 8.76 14.28
N LEU A 183 4.11 7.76 13.62
CA LEU A 183 4.81 6.56 13.17
C LEU A 183 5.90 6.95 12.16
N ARG A 184 6.99 6.17 12.14
CA ARG A 184 8.07 6.34 11.16
C ARG A 184 7.57 6.15 9.73
N THR A 185 6.73 5.13 9.52
CA THR A 185 6.03 4.86 8.25
C THR A 185 4.52 4.98 8.41
N GLN A 186 3.82 5.40 7.36
CA GLN A 186 2.35 5.39 7.31
C GLN A 186 1.81 4.06 6.78
N LEU A 187 2.64 3.32 6.06
CA LEU A 187 2.25 2.11 5.37
C LEU A 187 3.29 1.01 5.57
N LEU A 188 2.83 -0.18 5.99
CA LEU A 188 3.60 -1.42 5.97
C LEU A 188 3.23 -2.21 4.73
N GLU A 189 4.20 -2.49 3.87
CA GLU A 189 4.02 -3.48 2.82
C GLU A 189 4.38 -4.88 3.33
N VAL A 190 3.48 -5.83 3.08
CA VAL A 190 3.61 -7.23 3.49
C VAL A 190 3.32 -8.15 2.31
N ASP A 191 4.14 -9.19 2.17
CA ASP A 191 4.04 -10.16 1.08
C ASP A 191 3.28 -11.41 1.49
N VAL A 192 2.06 -11.58 1.02
CA VAL A 192 1.18 -12.63 1.53
C VAL A 192 1.25 -13.91 0.68
N GLN A 193 1.55 -15.02 1.35
CA GLN A 193 1.56 -16.37 0.79
C GLN A 193 0.83 -17.38 1.69
N LEU A 194 0.65 -18.61 1.20
CA LEU A 194 0.00 -19.70 1.92
C LEU A 194 0.97 -20.87 2.10
N THR A 195 1.01 -21.39 3.32
CA THR A 195 1.67 -22.65 3.67
C THR A 195 0.89 -23.85 3.14
N LYS A 196 1.48 -25.05 3.26
CA LYS A 196 0.85 -26.35 2.98
C LYS A 196 -0.44 -26.55 3.77
N ASP A 197 -0.43 -26.19 5.05
CA ASP A 197 -1.55 -26.23 5.99
C ASP A 197 -2.42 -24.97 5.99
N GLN A 198 -2.38 -24.21 4.88
CA GLN A 198 -3.26 -23.07 4.57
C GLN A 198 -3.20 -21.91 5.56
N GLN A 199 -2.06 -21.69 6.21
CA GLN A 199 -1.80 -20.52 7.04
C GLN A 199 -1.27 -19.37 6.18
N LEU A 200 -1.77 -18.15 6.42
CA LEU A 200 -1.28 -16.93 5.75
C LEU A 200 0.03 -16.49 6.39
N VAL A 201 1.12 -16.57 5.62
CA VAL A 201 2.48 -16.22 6.04
C VAL A 201 3.04 -15.07 5.21
N LEU A 202 3.99 -14.34 5.79
CA LEU A 202 4.58 -13.16 5.19
C LEU A 202 5.99 -13.42 4.71
N ILE A 203 6.15 -13.58 3.40
CA ILE A 203 7.44 -13.83 2.76
C ILE A 203 7.35 -13.46 1.28
N HIS A 204 8.37 -12.78 0.75
CA HIS A 204 8.35 -12.23 -0.60
C HIS A 204 8.47 -13.31 -1.69
N ASN A 205 9.51 -14.12 -1.63
CA ASN A 205 9.80 -15.09 -2.68
C ASN A 205 8.94 -16.35 -2.51
N VAL A 206 8.60 -17.01 -3.62
CA VAL A 206 7.85 -18.28 -3.58
C VAL A 206 8.65 -19.42 -2.95
N THR A 207 9.95 -19.21 -2.76
CA THR A 207 10.86 -20.09 -2.02
C THR A 207 11.45 -19.38 -0.81
N VAL A 208 11.93 -20.15 0.17
CA VAL A 208 12.50 -19.63 1.42
C VAL A 208 13.99 -19.29 1.32
N ASP A 209 14.65 -19.73 0.25
CA ASP A 209 16.10 -19.78 0.05
C ASP A 209 16.82 -18.43 0.25
N ASP A 210 16.24 -17.33 -0.22
CA ASP A 210 16.94 -16.03 -0.24
C ASP A 210 16.96 -15.32 1.13
N THR A 211 16.08 -15.71 2.04
CA THR A 211 15.87 -15.01 3.32
C THR A 211 16.08 -15.89 4.55
N THR A 212 16.12 -17.20 4.38
CA THR A 212 16.23 -18.17 5.48
C THR A 212 17.43 -19.10 5.32
N ASP A 213 17.67 -19.96 6.30
CA ASP A 213 18.62 -21.08 6.20
C ASP A 213 18.02 -22.35 5.56
N GLY A 214 16.76 -22.29 5.11
CA GLY A 214 16.06 -23.38 4.44
C GLY A 214 16.17 -23.34 2.91
N SER A 215 15.49 -24.29 2.25
CA SER A 215 15.33 -24.27 0.79
C SER A 215 14.00 -24.85 0.35
N GLY A 216 13.50 -24.41 -0.81
CA GLY A 216 12.28 -24.93 -1.43
C GLY A 216 11.06 -24.03 -1.29
N LEU A 217 9.94 -24.49 -1.86
CA LEU A 217 8.71 -23.70 -1.98
C LEU A 217 8.02 -23.47 -0.64
N VAL A 218 7.58 -22.24 -0.39
CA VAL A 218 6.81 -21.87 0.81
C VAL A 218 5.56 -22.74 0.97
N GLU A 219 4.87 -23.04 -0.14
CA GLU A 219 3.66 -23.88 -0.14
C GLU A 219 3.91 -25.36 0.17
N SER A 220 5.17 -25.80 0.24
CA SER A 220 5.54 -27.17 0.62
C SER A 220 5.73 -27.35 2.12
N TYR A 221 5.88 -26.26 2.88
CA TYR A 221 6.07 -26.26 4.32
C TYR A 221 4.74 -26.02 5.06
N THR A 222 4.56 -26.67 6.21
CA THR A 222 3.58 -26.25 7.23
C THR A 222 4.06 -25.00 7.96
N LEU A 223 3.17 -24.32 8.68
CA LEU A 223 3.56 -23.16 9.49
C LEU A 223 4.62 -23.54 10.55
N GLU A 224 4.48 -24.71 11.19
CA GLU A 224 5.43 -25.19 12.19
C GLU A 224 6.83 -25.39 11.58
N GLU A 225 6.91 -26.02 10.40
CA GLU A 225 8.19 -26.21 9.72
C GLU A 225 8.79 -24.86 9.25
N LEU A 226 7.98 -23.92 8.74
CA LEU A 226 8.49 -22.59 8.37
C LEU A 226 9.04 -21.81 9.58
N ARG A 227 8.42 -21.94 10.75
CA ARG A 227 8.88 -21.27 11.98
C ARG A 227 10.19 -21.83 12.52
N SER A 228 10.60 -23.02 12.07
CA SER A 228 11.90 -23.57 12.42
C SER A 228 13.08 -22.93 11.67
N LEU A 229 12.80 -22.19 10.59
CA LEU A 229 13.79 -21.50 9.78
C LEU A 229 14.17 -20.13 10.36
N ASP A 230 15.43 -19.73 10.18
CA ASP A 230 15.93 -18.41 10.60
C ASP A 230 15.80 -17.38 9.47
N ALA A 231 14.73 -16.59 9.48
CA ALA A 231 14.48 -15.48 8.55
C ALA A 231 15.49 -14.31 8.68
N GLY A 232 16.42 -14.37 9.64
CA GLY A 232 17.55 -13.45 9.76
C GLY A 232 18.83 -13.94 9.09
N TYR A 233 18.84 -15.17 8.54
CA TYR A 233 20.08 -15.89 8.23
C TYR A 233 20.95 -15.22 7.16
N HIS A 234 20.33 -14.68 6.12
CA HIS A 234 21.02 -14.04 5.00
C HIS A 234 21.10 -12.52 5.10
N PHE A 235 20.46 -11.91 6.10
CA PHE A 235 20.42 -10.46 6.20
C PHE A 235 21.81 -9.86 6.45
N THR A 236 22.14 -8.84 5.67
CA THR A 236 23.39 -8.09 5.78
C THR A 236 23.19 -6.64 5.34
N ARG A 237 23.77 -5.70 6.09
CA ARG A 237 23.80 -4.26 5.71
C ARG A 237 25.06 -3.86 4.96
N ASP A 238 26.11 -4.68 5.01
CA ASP A 238 27.46 -4.33 4.55
C ASP A 238 27.94 -5.19 3.37
N GLY A 239 26.99 -5.76 2.63
CA GLY A 239 27.24 -6.56 1.44
C GLY A 239 27.81 -7.96 1.74
N GLY A 240 27.44 -8.54 2.88
CA GLY A 240 27.79 -9.90 3.27
C GLY A 240 29.07 -10.00 4.09
N LYS A 241 29.63 -8.88 4.59
CA LYS A 241 30.79 -8.93 5.49
C LYS A 241 30.36 -9.37 6.89
N THR A 242 29.16 -8.96 7.32
CA THR A 242 28.54 -9.39 8.57
C THR A 242 27.09 -9.84 8.39
N PHE A 243 26.63 -10.73 9.28
CA PHE A 243 25.26 -11.27 9.33
C PHE A 243 24.71 -11.12 10.76
N PRO A 244 24.33 -9.91 11.18
CA PRO A 244 24.06 -9.59 12.58
C PRO A 244 22.88 -10.36 13.20
N TYR A 245 21.95 -10.84 12.37
CA TYR A 245 20.76 -11.57 12.82
C TYR A 245 20.84 -13.08 12.60
N ARG A 246 21.93 -13.59 12.01
CA ARG A 246 22.11 -15.03 11.81
C ARG A 246 22.21 -15.74 13.16
N GLY A 247 21.43 -16.81 13.32
CA GLY A 247 21.35 -17.60 14.53
C GLY A 247 20.59 -16.91 15.67
N LYS A 248 19.84 -15.84 15.37
CA LYS A 248 18.97 -15.16 16.35
C LYS A 248 17.55 -15.72 16.39
N GLY A 249 17.23 -16.66 15.49
CA GLY A 249 15.93 -17.35 15.47
C GLY A 249 14.79 -16.43 15.06
N LEU A 250 15.02 -15.51 14.12
CA LEU A 250 13.93 -14.68 13.61
C LEU A 250 13.00 -15.55 12.76
N GLN A 251 11.70 -15.50 13.03
CA GLN A 251 10.72 -16.34 12.34
C GLN A 251 10.02 -15.58 11.22
N ILE A 252 9.55 -16.34 10.22
CA ILE A 252 8.56 -15.88 9.24
C ILE A 252 7.22 -15.69 9.98
N PRO A 253 6.67 -14.47 10.06
CA PRO A 253 5.43 -14.20 10.74
C PRO A 253 4.22 -14.60 9.90
N THR A 254 3.11 -14.86 10.58
CA THR A 254 1.80 -14.96 9.97
C THR A 254 1.19 -13.57 9.76
N LEU A 255 0.27 -13.45 8.80
CA LEU A 255 -0.51 -12.22 8.65
C LEU A 255 -1.33 -11.92 9.93
N LYS A 256 -1.80 -12.98 10.59
CA LYS A 256 -2.53 -12.88 11.86
C LYS A 256 -1.70 -12.21 12.95
N GLU A 257 -0.44 -12.60 13.12
CA GLU A 257 0.46 -11.98 14.11
C GLU A 257 0.70 -10.50 13.84
N VAL A 258 0.90 -10.14 12.56
CA VAL A 258 1.01 -8.72 12.18
C VAL A 258 -0.28 -7.97 12.47
N PHE A 259 -1.46 -8.53 12.18
CA PHE A 259 -2.72 -7.87 12.49
C PHE A 259 -2.99 -7.79 14.00
N ASP A 260 -2.69 -8.83 14.77
CA ASP A 260 -2.79 -8.83 16.24
C ASP A 260 -2.00 -7.67 16.85
N GLU A 261 -0.79 -7.42 16.34
CA GLU A 261 0.06 -6.34 16.84
C GLU A 261 -0.34 -4.96 16.32
N PHE A 262 -0.56 -4.84 15.01
CA PHE A 262 -0.64 -3.54 14.35
C PHE A 262 -2.07 -3.04 14.08
N ALA A 263 -3.12 -3.85 14.26
CA ALA A 263 -4.49 -3.40 14.05
C ALA A 263 -4.91 -2.26 14.98
N GLY A 264 -4.31 -2.14 16.17
CA GLY A 264 -4.56 -1.02 17.09
C GLY A 264 -4.05 0.35 16.59
N TYR A 265 -3.11 0.36 15.65
CA TYR A 265 -2.46 1.57 15.13
C TYR A 265 -3.33 2.19 14.05
N LYS A 266 -4.26 3.06 14.45
CA LYS A 266 -5.33 3.60 13.57
C LYS A 266 -4.81 4.35 12.35
N ASP A 267 -3.63 4.94 12.44
CA ASP A 267 -3.00 5.68 11.34
C ASP A 267 -2.05 4.84 10.48
N LEU A 268 -1.88 3.56 10.82
CA LEU A 268 -1.10 2.61 10.02
C LEU A 268 -1.97 1.91 8.99
N VAL A 269 -1.47 1.89 7.76
CA VAL A 269 -2.07 1.27 6.58
C VAL A 269 -1.26 0.03 6.20
N PHE A 270 -1.92 -1.00 5.67
CA PHE A 270 -1.24 -2.18 5.12
C PHE A 270 -1.35 -2.18 3.60
N TYR A 271 -0.23 -2.44 2.93
CA TYR A 271 -0.23 -2.86 1.53
C TYR A 271 -0.04 -4.36 1.48
N LEU A 272 -1.05 -5.07 0.97
CA LEU A 272 -1.06 -6.52 0.86
C LEU A 272 -0.59 -6.91 -0.55
N ASP A 273 0.65 -7.37 -0.70
CA ASP A 273 1.17 -7.84 -1.98
C ASP A 273 0.99 -9.36 -2.12
N PHE A 274 0.31 -9.78 -3.19
CA PHE A 274 -0.01 -11.19 -3.42
C PHE A 274 0.91 -11.82 -4.47
N LYS A 275 1.53 -12.95 -4.13
CA LYS A 275 2.35 -13.73 -5.07
C LYS A 275 1.51 -14.76 -5.84
N LEU A 276 0.50 -15.33 -5.19
CA LEU A 276 -0.36 -16.37 -5.78
C LEU A 276 -1.85 -16.02 -5.61
N PRO A 277 -2.71 -16.34 -6.60
CA PRO A 277 -4.15 -16.03 -6.53
C PRO A 277 -4.86 -16.61 -5.31
N LYS A 278 -4.47 -17.82 -4.91
CA LYS A 278 -5.09 -18.57 -3.80
C LYS A 278 -5.05 -17.84 -2.46
N ALA A 279 -4.11 -16.92 -2.26
CA ALA A 279 -3.98 -16.16 -1.01
C ALA A 279 -4.97 -14.99 -0.89
N VAL A 280 -5.58 -14.52 -2.00
CA VAL A 280 -6.39 -13.28 -2.02
C VAL A 280 -7.67 -13.43 -1.19
N ALA A 281 -8.45 -14.49 -1.42
CA ALA A 281 -9.72 -14.72 -0.72
C ALA A 281 -9.57 -14.89 0.81
N PRO A 282 -8.72 -15.80 1.33
CA PRO A 282 -8.55 -15.96 2.78
C PRO A 282 -7.97 -14.70 3.44
N THR A 283 -7.13 -13.95 2.73
CA THR A 283 -6.64 -12.66 3.24
C THR A 283 -7.76 -11.64 3.38
N LEU A 284 -8.65 -11.53 2.40
CA LEU A 284 -9.80 -10.64 2.49
C LEU A 284 -10.80 -11.05 3.58
N GLU A 285 -10.91 -12.33 3.89
CA GLU A 285 -11.69 -12.81 5.03
C GLU A 285 -11.08 -12.31 6.34
N MET A 286 -9.77 -12.53 6.55
CA MET A 286 -9.07 -12.03 7.74
C MET A 286 -9.12 -10.51 7.86
N VAL A 287 -8.98 -9.76 6.76
CA VAL A 287 -9.12 -8.29 6.77
C VAL A 287 -10.49 -7.87 7.33
N ARG A 288 -11.57 -8.57 6.98
CA ARG A 288 -12.92 -8.28 7.51
C ARG A 288 -13.04 -8.66 8.98
N GLU A 289 -12.47 -9.78 9.39
CA GLU A 289 -12.46 -10.21 10.79
C GLU A 289 -11.81 -9.17 11.71
N TYR A 290 -10.75 -8.51 11.24
CA TYR A 290 -10.06 -7.44 11.98
C TYR A 290 -10.63 -6.03 11.73
N GLY A 291 -11.62 -5.87 10.85
CA GLY A 291 -12.19 -4.56 10.50
C GLY A 291 -11.19 -3.60 9.83
N LEU A 292 -10.29 -4.14 9.00
CA LEU A 292 -9.19 -3.40 8.37
C LEU A 292 -9.48 -2.91 6.95
N GLU A 293 -10.68 -3.10 6.41
CA GLU A 293 -11.00 -2.86 5.00
C GLU A 293 -10.68 -1.42 4.56
N GLN A 294 -10.82 -0.46 5.47
CA GLN A 294 -10.56 0.97 5.21
C GLN A 294 -9.08 1.37 5.37
N ARG A 295 -8.21 0.43 5.72
CA ARG A 295 -6.77 0.63 5.96
C ARG A 295 -5.90 -0.35 5.17
N ILE A 296 -6.42 -0.85 4.04
CA ILE A 296 -5.66 -1.71 3.15
C ILE A 296 -5.56 -1.13 1.73
N LEU A 297 -4.41 -1.37 1.11
CA LEU A 297 -4.18 -1.31 -0.33
C LEU A 297 -3.81 -2.72 -0.78
N MET A 298 -4.06 -3.07 -2.04
CA MET A 298 -3.75 -4.39 -2.57
C MET A 298 -2.86 -4.32 -3.81
N GLY A 299 -1.86 -5.18 -3.88
CA GLY A 299 -0.95 -5.30 -5.00
C GLY A 299 -0.70 -6.73 -5.39
N ALA A 300 -0.24 -6.93 -6.62
CA ALA A 300 0.33 -8.19 -7.04
C ALA A 300 1.11 -7.96 -8.33
N VAL A 301 2.42 -8.19 -8.31
CA VAL A 301 3.24 -8.14 -9.52
C VAL A 301 2.86 -9.23 -10.53
N PRO A 302 2.58 -10.49 -10.12
CA PRO A 302 2.16 -11.54 -11.05
C PRO A 302 0.77 -11.27 -11.65
N PRO A 303 0.61 -11.28 -12.98
CA PRO A 303 -0.67 -10.95 -13.64
C PRO A 303 -1.85 -11.83 -13.20
N ILE A 304 -1.60 -13.11 -12.93
CA ILE A 304 -2.66 -14.05 -12.52
C ILE A 304 -3.16 -13.70 -11.11
N ALA A 305 -2.26 -13.34 -10.18
CA ALA A 305 -2.64 -12.90 -8.84
C ALA A 305 -3.33 -11.53 -8.88
N ASN A 306 -2.85 -10.58 -9.70
CA ASN A 306 -3.48 -9.27 -9.82
C ASN A 306 -4.89 -9.32 -10.41
N ARG A 307 -5.11 -10.22 -11.38
CA ARG A 307 -6.46 -10.49 -11.91
C ARG A 307 -7.41 -10.93 -10.80
N GLU A 308 -6.93 -11.74 -9.85
CA GLU A 308 -7.72 -12.20 -8.71
C GLU A 308 -7.97 -11.07 -7.71
N VAL A 309 -6.97 -10.23 -7.42
CA VAL A 309 -7.14 -8.99 -6.64
C VAL A 309 -8.24 -8.12 -7.23
N LEU A 310 -8.18 -7.83 -8.54
CA LEU A 310 -9.20 -7.02 -9.21
C LEU A 310 -10.59 -7.68 -9.24
N ARG A 311 -10.66 -9.01 -9.16
CA ARG A 311 -11.91 -9.76 -9.13
C ARG A 311 -12.58 -9.68 -7.75
N LEU A 312 -11.80 -9.74 -6.67
CA LEU A 312 -12.30 -9.92 -5.31
C LEU A 312 -12.24 -8.65 -4.44
N LYS A 313 -11.41 -7.66 -4.78
CA LYS A 313 -11.24 -6.46 -3.94
C LYS A 313 -12.56 -5.73 -3.74
N PRO A 314 -12.86 -5.23 -2.52
CA PRO A 314 -13.93 -4.25 -2.35
C PRO A 314 -13.69 -3.01 -3.21
N LYS A 315 -14.76 -2.41 -3.74
CA LYS A 315 -14.65 -1.28 -4.68
C LYS A 315 -13.89 -0.06 -4.13
N PHE A 316 -13.92 0.14 -2.82
CA PHE A 316 -13.27 1.27 -2.13
C PHE A 316 -11.83 0.97 -1.69
N VAL A 317 -11.32 -0.23 -1.97
CA VAL A 317 -9.93 -0.62 -1.70
C VAL A 317 -9.09 -0.34 -2.94
N PRO A 318 -8.10 0.56 -2.88
CA PRO A 318 -7.21 0.84 -4.00
C PRO A 318 -6.34 -0.38 -4.34
N ALA A 319 -6.05 -0.54 -5.63
CA ALA A 319 -5.10 -1.54 -6.10
C ALA A 319 -4.06 -0.98 -7.07
N THR A 320 -2.90 -1.63 -7.11
CA THR A 320 -1.79 -1.35 -8.05
C THR A 320 -1.73 -2.39 -9.19
N PRO A 321 -1.19 -2.01 -10.36
CA PRO A 321 -1.10 -2.87 -11.54
C PRO A 321 -0.04 -3.97 -11.44
N ASP A 322 -0.29 -5.07 -12.14
CA ASP A 322 0.72 -6.10 -12.43
C ASP A 322 1.79 -5.61 -13.42
N LEU A 323 2.85 -6.40 -13.58
CA LEU A 323 3.96 -6.04 -14.47
C LEU A 323 3.56 -5.83 -15.93
N HIS A 324 2.66 -6.64 -16.49
CA HIS A 324 2.23 -6.48 -17.89
C HIS A 324 1.44 -5.18 -18.05
N SER A 325 0.53 -4.90 -17.11
CA SER A 325 -0.23 -3.65 -17.08
C SER A 325 0.70 -2.43 -16.96
N MET A 326 1.71 -2.47 -16.08
CA MET A 326 2.72 -1.41 -15.93
C MET A 326 3.50 -1.18 -17.23
N ILE A 327 3.99 -2.24 -17.87
CA ILE A 327 4.73 -2.14 -19.14
C ILE A 327 3.84 -1.57 -20.24
N LEU A 328 2.60 -2.03 -20.37
CA LEU A 328 1.65 -1.52 -21.35
C LEU A 328 1.36 -0.04 -21.12
N MET A 329 1.10 0.37 -19.88
CA MET A 329 0.90 1.77 -19.51
C MET A 329 2.11 2.63 -19.89
N TYR A 330 3.33 2.16 -19.62
CA TYR A 330 4.55 2.86 -19.98
C TYR A 330 4.73 3.00 -21.50
N ILE A 331 4.53 1.92 -22.27
CA ILE A 331 4.60 1.96 -23.74
C ILE A 331 3.55 2.94 -24.29
N CYS A 332 2.32 2.89 -23.80
CA CYS A 332 1.26 3.79 -24.23
C CYS A 332 1.57 5.25 -23.86
N TYR A 333 2.20 5.50 -22.71
CA TYR A 333 2.71 6.82 -22.33
C TYR A 333 3.75 7.32 -23.34
N VAL A 334 4.80 6.53 -23.60
CA VAL A 334 5.89 6.91 -24.52
C VAL A 334 5.37 7.18 -25.93
N VAL A 335 4.42 6.40 -26.43
CA VAL A 335 3.84 6.54 -27.78
C VAL A 335 2.76 7.65 -27.83
N GLY A 336 2.40 8.27 -26.71
CA GLY A 336 1.40 9.34 -26.67
C GLY A 336 -0.05 8.86 -26.81
N ILE A 337 -0.29 7.56 -26.59
CA ILE A 337 -1.60 6.90 -26.68
C ILE A 337 -2.12 6.43 -25.33
N LEU A 338 -1.54 6.89 -24.22
CA LEU A 338 -1.98 6.55 -22.86
C LEU A 338 -3.48 6.76 -22.69
N TRP A 339 -4.05 7.77 -23.34
CA TRP A 339 -5.47 8.11 -23.30
C TRP A 339 -6.41 7.02 -23.88
N LEU A 340 -5.89 6.07 -24.67
CA LEU A 340 -6.66 4.96 -25.25
C LEU A 340 -6.84 3.76 -24.31
N ILE A 341 -6.06 3.66 -23.24
CA ILE A 341 -6.17 2.53 -22.30
C ILE A 341 -7.02 2.92 -21.07
N PRO A 342 -7.92 2.04 -20.59
CA PRO A 342 -8.70 2.30 -19.38
C PRO A 342 -7.85 2.08 -18.12
N MET A 343 -7.98 2.95 -17.14
CA MET A 343 -7.32 2.80 -15.84
C MET A 343 -8.16 1.91 -14.92
N ARG A 344 -7.79 0.63 -14.84
CA ARG A 344 -8.45 -0.34 -13.95
C ARG A 344 -7.96 -0.28 -12.51
N HIS A 345 -6.85 0.43 -12.30
CA HIS A 345 -6.17 0.57 -11.03
C HIS A 345 -6.26 2.02 -10.57
N GLU A 346 -6.38 2.21 -9.27
CA GLU A 346 -6.40 3.50 -8.60
C GLU A 346 -5.02 4.17 -8.61
N MET A 347 -3.98 3.36 -8.67
CA MET A 347 -2.59 3.77 -8.51
C MET A 347 -1.72 3.14 -9.60
N VAL A 348 -0.55 3.71 -9.83
CA VAL A 348 0.46 3.18 -10.76
C VAL A 348 1.76 2.97 -10.02
N GLY A 349 2.25 1.73 -10.08
CA GLY A 349 3.59 1.38 -9.61
C GLY A 349 4.63 1.61 -10.71
N THR A 350 5.78 2.16 -10.36
CA THR A 350 6.93 2.22 -11.26
C THR A 350 8.25 2.19 -10.50
N THR A 351 9.33 1.93 -11.23
CA THR A 351 10.70 2.17 -10.80
C THR A 351 11.18 3.50 -11.37
N ALA A 352 12.21 4.12 -10.77
CA ALA A 352 12.82 5.31 -11.36
C ALA A 352 13.58 4.98 -12.65
N TYR A 353 14.26 3.83 -12.64
CA TYR A 353 15.01 3.28 -13.77
C TYR A 353 14.48 1.90 -14.15
N ARG A 354 14.47 1.59 -15.44
CA ARG A 354 14.16 0.26 -15.96
C ARG A 354 15.13 -0.08 -17.08
N TRP A 355 15.85 -1.20 -16.94
CA TRP A 355 16.90 -1.64 -17.87
C TRP A 355 17.94 -0.55 -18.18
N GLY A 356 18.34 0.23 -17.17
CA GLY A 356 19.32 1.32 -17.31
C GLY A 356 18.75 2.63 -17.85
N TYR A 357 17.50 2.66 -18.31
CA TYR A 357 16.85 3.88 -18.78
C TYR A 357 16.05 4.53 -17.66
N LYS A 358 16.17 5.85 -17.53
CA LYS A 358 15.33 6.64 -16.63
C LYS A 358 13.91 6.69 -17.20
N VAL A 359 12.97 6.03 -16.54
CA VAL A 359 11.57 5.95 -16.98
C VAL A 359 10.68 6.94 -16.23
N LEU A 360 11.07 7.31 -15.01
CA LEU A 360 10.36 8.27 -14.18
C LEU A 360 10.86 9.69 -14.45
N ASN A 361 9.92 10.59 -14.72
CA ASN A 361 10.15 12.03 -14.82
C ASN A 361 8.86 12.78 -14.45
N ARG A 362 8.94 14.11 -14.32
CA ARG A 362 7.80 14.97 -13.96
C ARG A 362 6.64 14.85 -14.96
N ASP A 363 6.92 14.68 -16.25
CA ASP A 363 5.88 14.55 -17.28
C ASP A 363 5.13 13.23 -17.17
N PHE A 364 5.83 12.14 -16.81
CA PHE A 364 5.22 10.86 -16.51
C PHE A 364 4.26 11.01 -15.33
N VAL A 365 4.74 11.59 -14.22
CA VAL A 365 3.91 11.82 -13.03
C VAL A 365 2.67 12.65 -13.37
N ALA A 366 2.86 13.77 -14.08
CA ALA A 366 1.78 14.65 -14.50
C ALA A 366 0.77 13.96 -15.43
N ALA A 367 1.22 13.08 -16.32
CA ALA A 367 0.34 12.34 -17.23
C ALA A 367 -0.62 11.41 -16.48
N PHE A 368 -0.15 10.74 -15.42
CA PHE A 368 -0.99 9.87 -14.58
C PHE A 368 -1.87 10.67 -13.61
N HIS A 369 -1.35 11.77 -13.05
CA HIS A 369 -2.14 12.70 -12.24
C HIS A 369 -3.30 13.32 -13.03
N LYS A 370 -3.11 13.64 -14.32
CA LYS A 370 -4.18 14.11 -15.21
C LYS A 370 -5.30 13.08 -15.40
N ARG A 371 -5.00 11.80 -15.17
CA ARG A 371 -5.98 10.69 -15.15
C ARG A 371 -6.47 10.36 -13.74
N GLY A 372 -6.17 11.21 -12.76
CA GLY A 372 -6.53 11.04 -11.36
C GLY A 372 -5.97 9.75 -10.78
N ARG A 373 -4.76 9.34 -11.15
CA ARG A 373 -4.05 8.20 -10.54
C ARG A 373 -2.96 8.71 -9.62
N TRP A 374 -2.71 8.02 -8.52
CA TRP A 374 -1.46 8.22 -7.76
C TRP A 374 -0.30 7.47 -8.41
N VAL A 375 0.90 8.03 -8.31
CA VAL A 375 2.16 7.42 -8.75
C VAL A 375 2.95 6.99 -7.52
N SER A 376 3.14 5.68 -7.41
CA SER A 376 3.98 5.05 -6.39
C SER A 376 5.29 4.57 -7.01
N VAL A 377 6.40 4.81 -6.30
CA VAL A 377 7.74 4.43 -6.74
C VAL A 377 8.30 3.37 -5.81
N PHE A 378 8.96 2.37 -6.38
CA PHE A 378 9.68 1.31 -5.68
C PHE A 378 11.06 1.04 -6.31
N GLY A 379 11.92 0.36 -5.56
CA GLY A 379 13.24 -0.12 -5.98
C GLY A 379 14.41 0.75 -5.52
N ASP A 380 15.62 0.22 -5.73
CA ASP A 380 16.89 0.68 -5.14
C ASP A 380 17.16 2.19 -5.20
N TYR A 381 16.67 2.86 -6.24
CA TYR A 381 16.89 4.30 -6.41
C TYR A 381 16.32 5.13 -5.26
N ILE A 382 15.21 4.71 -4.64
CA ILE A 382 14.58 5.40 -3.52
C ILE A 382 15.07 4.90 -2.15
N ASP A 383 16.13 4.10 -2.11
CA ASP A 383 16.80 3.67 -0.86
C ASP A 383 18.00 4.55 -0.50
N HIS A 384 18.17 5.64 -1.24
CA HIS A 384 19.15 6.69 -1.00
C HIS A 384 18.43 8.04 -0.92
N LYS A 385 18.95 8.93 -0.07
CA LYS A 385 18.35 10.23 0.21
C LYS A 385 18.13 11.05 -1.07
N GLU A 386 19.11 11.09 -1.95
CA GLU A 386 19.06 11.86 -3.19
C GLU A 386 17.94 11.38 -4.11
N GLY A 387 17.78 10.06 -4.26
CA GLY A 387 16.72 9.50 -5.08
C GLY A 387 15.32 9.66 -4.48
N GLN A 388 15.21 9.64 -3.14
CA GLN A 388 14.00 10.01 -2.44
C GLN A 388 13.63 11.47 -2.73
N GLU A 389 14.53 12.41 -2.45
CA GLU A 389 14.32 13.85 -2.72
C GLU A 389 13.92 14.11 -4.17
N GLU A 390 14.56 13.44 -5.14
CA GLU A 390 14.23 13.60 -6.55
C GLU A 390 12.83 13.10 -6.89
N CYS A 391 12.43 11.92 -6.40
CA CYS A 391 11.07 11.38 -6.61
C CYS A 391 10.00 12.28 -5.99
N ILE A 392 10.30 12.86 -4.83
CA ILE A 392 9.42 13.81 -4.15
C ILE A 392 9.30 15.10 -4.97
N ALA A 393 10.42 15.65 -5.43
CA ALA A 393 10.44 16.85 -6.26
C ALA A 393 9.69 16.63 -7.59
N MET A 394 9.72 15.43 -8.16
CA MET A 394 8.93 15.06 -9.35
C MET A 394 7.41 15.01 -9.09
N GLY A 395 6.99 14.93 -7.83
CA GLY A 395 5.59 14.87 -7.42
C GLY A 395 5.05 13.46 -7.21
N CYS A 396 5.91 12.46 -6.96
CA CYS A 396 5.45 11.11 -6.64
C CYS A 396 4.61 11.10 -5.35
N ASP A 397 3.52 10.34 -5.33
CA ASP A 397 2.57 10.33 -4.22
C ASP A 397 3.00 9.41 -3.08
N MET A 398 3.75 8.35 -3.39
CA MET A 398 4.16 7.32 -2.42
C MET A 398 5.50 6.68 -2.80
N LEU A 399 6.35 6.46 -1.79
CA LEU A 399 7.66 5.82 -1.95
C LEU A 399 7.70 4.53 -1.09
N PHE A 400 7.88 3.37 -1.73
CA PHE A 400 8.12 2.07 -1.09
C PHE A 400 9.62 1.85 -0.92
N SER A 401 10.19 2.32 0.18
CA SER A 401 11.63 2.22 0.42
C SER A 401 11.97 1.02 1.30
N ASP A 402 13.07 0.35 0.96
CA ASP A 402 13.75 -0.63 1.81
C ASP A 402 14.55 0.03 2.95
N ARG A 403 14.63 1.36 2.93
CA ARG A 403 15.25 2.23 3.94
C ARG A 403 14.23 3.23 4.50
N PRO A 404 13.15 2.76 5.16
CA PRO A 404 12.18 3.65 5.78
C PRO A 404 12.80 4.50 6.91
N ASP A 405 13.92 4.05 7.49
CA ASP A 405 14.72 4.78 8.48
C ASP A 405 15.24 6.12 7.94
N ILE A 406 15.71 6.17 6.69
CA ILE A 406 16.17 7.43 6.07
C ILE A 406 15.02 8.18 5.38
N LEU A 407 14.03 7.46 4.84
CA LEU A 407 12.86 8.06 4.19
C LEU A 407 12.10 8.97 5.16
N HIS A 408 11.96 8.52 6.42
CA HIS A 408 11.37 9.31 7.48
C HIS A 408 12.05 10.68 7.63
N ASP A 409 13.38 10.66 7.76
CA ASP A 409 14.18 11.85 7.98
C ASP A 409 14.14 12.79 6.76
N THR A 410 14.27 12.23 5.54
CA THR A 410 14.19 12.98 4.28
C THR A 410 12.90 13.81 4.21
N ILE A 411 11.75 13.20 4.48
CA ILE A 411 10.47 13.91 4.35
C ILE A 411 10.22 14.85 5.53
N SER A 412 10.63 14.48 6.74
CA SER A 412 10.58 15.39 7.89
C SER A 412 11.40 16.67 7.64
N MET A 413 12.58 16.55 7.03
CA MET A 413 13.40 17.71 6.63
C MET A 413 12.76 18.57 5.52
N LEU A 414 12.05 17.95 4.57
CA LEU A 414 11.36 18.69 3.50
C LEU A 414 10.08 19.39 3.98
N GLN A 415 9.54 18.99 5.14
CA GLN A 415 8.32 19.53 5.74
C GLN A 415 8.60 20.60 6.82
N SER A 416 9.84 20.70 7.32
CA SER A 416 10.32 21.77 8.22
C SER A 416 10.76 22.99 7.46
#